data_AF-I4VL74-F1
#
_entry.id   AF-I4VL74-F1
#
_cell.length_a   1.000
_cell.length_b   1.000
_cell.length_c   1.000
_cell.angle_alpha   90.00
_cell.angle_beta   90.00
_cell.angle_gamma   90.00
#
_symmetry.space_group_name_H-M   'P 1'
#
loop_
_entity.id
_entity.type
_entity.pdbx_description
1 polymer ?
#
loop_
_entity_poly.entity_id
_entity_poly.type
_entity_poly.pdbx_seq_one_letter_code
_entity_poly.pdbx_strand_id
1 'polypeptide(L)'
;MKFNREWLEAWLQNPTTIRPGGVMYAKAIKASADKTADTIDTGKLTPHVKLGKADSAAAADALMKLGADLNLVQKGAFKNGSPGPMAKMLFSKLRGCSSCHSAKGGDGGRSGPELGDAGSRLQPDFMVAYINNPQKFDPHIWMPTLGLTDADVQKLTGYLLTLKHTEAQ
;
A
#
# COMPACT_ATOMS: atom_id res chain seq x y z
N MET A 1 -9.56 -10.58 -1.37
CA MET A 1 -8.15 -10.87 -1.03
C MET A 1 -7.29 -9.64 -1.16
N LYS A 2 -6.38 -9.35 -0.22
CA LYS A 2 -5.52 -8.16 -0.23
C LYS A 2 -4.19 -8.33 -0.97
N PHE A 3 -3.42 -9.37 -0.65
CA PHE A 3 -2.05 -9.54 -1.12
C PHE A 3 -1.95 -10.59 -2.25
N ASN A 4 -0.89 -10.51 -3.06
CA ASN A 4 -0.45 -11.64 -3.87
C ASN A 4 0.19 -12.69 -2.94
N ARG A 5 -0.16 -13.97 -3.12
CA ARG A 5 0.24 -15.05 -2.20
C ARG A 5 1.77 -15.23 -2.23
N GLU A 6 2.32 -15.25 -3.43
CA GLU A 6 3.75 -15.46 -3.68
C GLU A 6 4.58 -14.33 -3.07
N TRP A 7 4.11 -13.08 -3.23
CA TRP A 7 4.73 -11.92 -2.60
C TRP A 7 4.64 -12.02 -1.07
N LEU A 8 3.49 -12.41 -0.51
CA LEU A 8 3.30 -12.50 0.94
C LEU A 8 4.22 -13.55 1.56
N GLU A 9 4.32 -14.73 0.94
CA GLU A 9 5.21 -15.80 1.39
C GLU A 9 6.69 -15.38 1.33
N ALA A 10 7.11 -14.71 0.25
CA ALA A 10 8.47 -14.22 0.11
C ALA A 10 8.80 -13.10 1.11
N TRP A 11 7.86 -12.18 1.33
CA TRP A 11 8.02 -11.07 2.26
C TRP A 11 8.06 -11.55 3.72
N LEU A 12 7.27 -12.57 4.11
CA LEU A 12 7.34 -13.13 5.47
C LEU A 12 8.70 -13.75 5.79
N GLN A 13 9.42 -14.25 4.78
CA GLN A 13 10.78 -14.77 4.92
C GLN A 13 11.84 -13.66 4.98
N ASN A 14 11.58 -12.51 4.34
CA ASN A 14 12.51 -11.38 4.27
C ASN A 14 11.75 -10.06 4.38
N PRO A 15 11.20 -9.73 5.57
CA PRO A 15 10.30 -8.60 5.70
C PRO A 15 11.05 -7.28 5.52
N THR A 16 10.47 -6.42 4.69
CA THR A 16 10.90 -5.04 4.47
C THR A 16 9.88 -4.05 5.01
N THR A 17 10.32 -2.84 5.34
CA THR A 17 9.43 -1.80 5.87
C THR A 17 8.45 -1.32 4.80
N ILE A 18 7.16 -1.61 4.97
CA ILE A 18 6.08 -1.11 4.08
C ILE A 18 5.59 0.27 4.53
N ARG A 19 5.59 0.53 5.85
CA ARG A 19 5.15 1.79 6.44
C ARG A 19 6.35 2.50 7.05
N PRO A 20 6.99 3.45 6.33
CA PRO A 20 8.17 4.12 6.84
C PRO A 20 7.88 4.85 8.15
N GLY A 21 6.70 5.45 8.34
CA GLY A 21 6.29 6.04 9.63
C GLY A 21 5.69 5.06 10.65
N GLY A 22 5.51 3.78 10.30
CA GLY A 22 4.74 2.83 11.12
C GLY A 22 3.22 3.01 11.03
N VAL A 23 2.47 2.28 11.85
CA VAL A 23 0.99 2.34 11.86
C VAL A 23 0.48 3.66 12.44
N MET A 24 1.13 4.14 13.51
CA MET A 24 0.86 5.42 14.16
C MET A 24 2.03 6.37 13.94
N TYR A 25 2.10 7.01 12.77
CA TYR A 25 3.28 7.79 12.38
C TYR A 25 3.62 8.93 13.34
N ALA A 26 2.61 9.51 14.02
CA ALA A 26 2.81 10.52 15.04
C ALA A 26 3.76 10.07 16.18
N LYS A 27 3.86 8.76 16.46
CA LYS A 27 4.78 8.23 17.49
C LYS A 27 6.23 8.14 17.00
N ALA A 28 6.44 8.08 15.69
CA ALA A 28 7.75 7.95 15.05
C ALA A 28 8.26 9.27 14.46
N ILE A 29 7.50 10.36 14.54
CA ILE A 29 7.97 11.69 14.11
C ILE A 29 9.01 12.21 15.09
N LYS A 30 10.13 12.69 14.54
CA LYS A 30 11.11 13.55 15.20
C LYS A 30 10.97 14.95 14.62
N ALA A 31 10.41 15.85 15.44
CA ALA A 31 10.22 17.24 15.08
C ALA A 31 11.57 17.90 14.76
N SER A 32 11.62 18.72 13.71
CA SER A 32 12.85 19.44 13.39
C SER A 32 13.06 20.62 14.34
N ALA A 33 14.26 20.72 14.91
CA ALA A 33 14.62 21.80 15.84
C ALA A 33 14.69 23.18 15.16
N ASP A 34 14.98 23.20 13.86
CA ASP A 34 15.12 24.40 13.03
C ASP A 34 13.85 24.77 12.25
N LYS A 35 12.71 24.13 12.54
CA LYS A 35 11.44 24.27 11.81
C LYS A 35 11.51 23.88 10.32
N THR A 36 12.53 23.13 9.91
CA THR A 36 12.52 22.45 8.61
C THR A 36 11.67 21.17 8.69
N ALA A 37 11.72 20.31 7.66
CA ALA A 37 10.86 19.14 7.58
C ALA A 37 11.14 18.14 8.71
N ASP A 38 10.06 17.69 9.36
CA ASP A 38 10.12 16.60 10.33
C ASP A 38 10.69 15.33 9.72
N THR A 39 11.42 14.55 10.53
CA THR A 39 12.01 13.28 10.12
C THR A 39 11.35 12.11 10.83
N ILE A 40 11.53 10.90 10.29
CA ILE A 40 11.06 9.69 10.95
C ILE A 40 12.21 9.08 11.74
N ASP A 41 11.96 8.83 13.02
CA ASP A 41 12.80 8.04 13.90
C ASP A 41 12.51 6.56 13.68
N THR A 42 13.30 5.94 12.78
CA THR A 42 13.17 4.52 12.45
C THR A 42 13.49 3.60 13.63
N GLY A 43 14.23 4.07 14.64
CA GLY A 43 14.53 3.30 15.85
C GLY A 43 13.30 3.05 16.73
N LYS A 44 12.22 3.82 16.54
CA LYS A 44 10.92 3.61 17.23
C LYS A 44 10.01 2.62 16.52
N LEU A 45 10.42 2.11 15.36
CA LEU A 45 9.62 1.17 14.58
C LEU A 45 9.99 -0.26 14.98
N THR A 46 9.00 -1.03 15.40
CA THR A 46 9.18 -2.46 15.64
C THR A 46 9.35 -3.18 14.30
N PRO A 47 10.48 -3.88 14.05
CA PRO A 47 10.65 -4.69 12.86
C PRO A 47 9.63 -5.83 12.83
N HIS A 48 9.21 -6.23 11.63
CA HIS A 48 8.35 -7.40 11.49
C HIS A 48 9.15 -8.67 11.78
N VAL A 49 8.49 -9.67 12.40
CA VAL A 49 9.09 -10.97 12.65
C VAL A 49 9.43 -11.66 11.33
N LYS A 50 10.64 -12.19 11.21
CA LYS A 50 11.05 -13.04 10.10
C LYS A 50 10.62 -14.48 10.38
N LEU A 51 9.93 -15.11 9.43
CA LEU A 51 9.47 -16.49 9.54
C LEU A 51 10.38 -17.44 8.75
N GLY A 52 10.40 -18.71 9.15
CA GLY A 52 10.99 -19.79 8.35
C GLY A 52 10.16 -20.06 7.09
N LYS A 53 10.73 -20.80 6.12
CA LYS A 53 10.04 -21.10 4.85
C LYS A 53 8.70 -21.82 5.03
N ALA A 54 8.66 -22.86 5.87
CA ALA A 54 7.44 -23.62 6.12
C ALA A 54 6.36 -22.76 6.82
N ASP A 55 6.76 -22.01 7.84
CA ASP A 55 5.85 -21.11 8.58
C ASP A 55 5.34 -19.98 7.70
N SER A 56 6.17 -19.46 6.78
CA SER A 56 5.77 -18.40 5.84
C SER A 56 4.70 -18.89 4.88
N ALA A 57 4.84 -20.10 4.35
CA ALA A 57 3.83 -20.70 3.49
C ALA A 57 2.51 -20.93 4.25
N ALA A 58 2.57 -21.52 5.45
CA ALA A 58 1.40 -21.76 6.28
C ALA A 58 0.70 -20.46 6.69
N ALA A 59 1.46 -19.44 7.09
CA ALA A 59 0.92 -18.13 7.43
C ALA A 59 0.29 -17.44 6.21
N ALA A 60 0.92 -17.53 5.03
CA ALA A 60 0.34 -17.01 3.80
C ALA A 60 -1.01 -17.68 3.50
N ASP A 61 -1.09 -19.02 3.57
CA ASP A 61 -2.34 -19.74 3.33
C ASP A 61 -3.45 -19.37 4.32
N ALA A 62 -3.12 -19.26 5.61
CA ALA A 62 -4.07 -18.85 6.64
C ALA A 62 -4.59 -17.43 6.42
N LEU A 63 -3.70 -16.47 6.14
CA LEU A 63 -4.06 -15.08 5.86
C LEU A 63 -4.90 -14.95 4.60
N MET A 64 -4.59 -15.74 3.58
CA MET A 64 -5.38 -15.79 2.35
C MET A 64 -6.79 -16.31 2.65
N LYS A 65 -6.95 -17.34 3.49
CA LYS A 65 -8.28 -17.84 3.85
C LYS A 65 -9.13 -16.79 4.59
N LEU A 66 -8.55 -16.07 5.55
CA LEU A 66 -9.27 -15.04 6.34
C LEU A 66 -9.80 -13.88 5.48
N GLY A 67 -9.10 -13.53 4.40
CA GLY A 67 -9.48 -12.41 3.53
C GLY A 67 -10.72 -12.65 2.67
N ALA A 68 -11.27 -13.86 2.65
CA ALA A 68 -12.49 -14.22 1.91
C ALA A 68 -13.77 -13.87 2.69
N ASP A 69 -13.73 -13.93 4.02
CA ASP A 69 -14.94 -13.92 4.86
C ASP A 69 -15.59 -12.53 4.97
N LEU A 70 -14.83 -11.45 4.74
CA LEU A 70 -15.33 -10.09 4.87
C LEU A 70 -16.18 -9.61 3.66
N ASN A 71 -16.13 -10.32 2.52
CA ASN A 71 -16.83 -9.97 1.27
C ASN A 71 -16.68 -8.49 0.81
N LEU A 72 -15.64 -7.79 1.28
CA LEU A 72 -15.38 -6.37 0.97
C LEU A 72 -14.75 -6.18 -0.41
N VAL A 73 -14.13 -7.23 -0.95
CA VAL A 73 -13.43 -7.21 -2.24
C VAL A 73 -14.22 -8.01 -3.25
N GLN A 74 -14.83 -7.32 -4.20
CA GLN A 74 -15.61 -7.94 -5.27
C GLN A 74 -14.67 -8.45 -6.37
N LYS A 75 -14.78 -9.73 -6.71
CA LYS A 75 -13.96 -10.35 -7.75
C LYS A 75 -14.27 -9.73 -9.11
N GLY A 76 -13.24 -9.34 -9.86
CA GLY A 76 -13.37 -8.66 -11.14
C GLY A 76 -13.89 -7.22 -11.03
N ALA A 77 -13.74 -6.58 -9.87
CA ALA A 77 -14.01 -5.15 -9.71
C ALA A 77 -13.04 -4.31 -10.54
N PHE A 78 -11.79 -4.75 -10.69
CA PHE A 78 -10.86 -4.17 -11.64
C PHE A 78 -11.19 -4.63 -13.06
N LYS A 79 -11.37 -3.67 -13.97
CA LYS A 79 -11.79 -3.88 -15.36
C LYS A 79 -10.63 -3.68 -16.34
N ASN A 80 -9.41 -4.01 -15.92
CA ASN A 80 -8.19 -3.80 -16.71
C ASN A 80 -8.04 -2.34 -17.18
N GLY A 81 -8.39 -1.40 -16.32
CA GLY A 81 -8.28 0.03 -16.62
C GLY A 81 -6.85 0.39 -17.01
N SER A 82 -6.67 0.85 -18.26
CA SER A 82 -5.38 1.37 -18.68
C SER A 82 -5.05 2.63 -17.87
N PRO A 83 -3.83 2.74 -17.28
CA PRO A 83 -3.44 3.95 -16.56
C PRO A 83 -3.53 5.20 -17.45
N GLY A 84 -3.23 5.05 -18.74
CA GLY A 84 -3.11 6.17 -19.66
C GLY A 84 -1.97 7.14 -19.28
N PRO A 85 -1.73 8.18 -20.09
CA PRO A 85 -0.62 9.11 -19.85
C PRO A 85 -0.79 9.95 -18.59
N MET A 86 -2.03 10.17 -18.13
CA MET A 86 -2.34 11.02 -16.98
C MET A 86 -2.36 10.29 -15.63
N ALA A 87 -2.22 8.97 -15.58
CA ALA A 87 -2.32 8.18 -14.36
C ALA A 87 -1.37 8.66 -13.24
N LYS A 88 -0.09 8.86 -13.60
CA LYS A 88 0.92 9.38 -12.67
C LYS A 88 0.56 10.76 -12.15
N MET A 89 -0.02 11.62 -13.00
CA MET A 89 -0.45 12.97 -12.61
C MET A 89 -1.69 12.90 -11.70
N LEU A 90 -2.61 11.98 -11.95
CA LEU A 90 -3.75 11.70 -11.09
C LEU A 90 -3.28 11.38 -9.67
N PHE A 91 -2.32 10.45 -9.55
CA PHE A 91 -1.73 10.05 -8.28
C PHE A 91 -0.94 11.18 -7.61
N SER A 92 -0.03 11.82 -8.34
CA SER A 92 0.99 12.71 -7.76
C SER A 92 0.55 14.16 -7.57
N LYS A 93 -0.47 14.63 -8.31
CA LYS A 93 -0.85 16.05 -8.32
C LYS A 93 -2.34 16.30 -8.12
N LEU A 94 -3.22 15.46 -8.67
CA LEU A 94 -4.65 15.79 -8.78
C LEU A 94 -5.54 15.17 -7.70
N ARG A 95 -5.09 14.09 -7.05
CA ARG A 95 -5.85 13.36 -6.01
C ARG A 95 -5.15 13.32 -4.65
N GLY A 96 -4.00 13.99 -4.51
CA GLY A 96 -3.29 14.13 -3.24
C GLY A 96 -2.68 12.83 -2.69
N CYS A 97 -2.63 11.74 -3.46
CA CYS A 97 -2.12 10.46 -2.99
C CYS A 97 -0.65 10.56 -2.53
N SER A 98 0.14 11.33 -3.28
CA SER A 98 1.56 11.61 -2.99
C SER A 98 1.79 12.40 -1.69
N SER A 99 0.78 13.04 -1.12
CA SER A 99 0.94 13.75 0.16
C SER A 99 1.24 12.79 1.33
N CYS A 100 0.75 11.55 1.22
CA CYS A 100 0.90 10.54 2.25
C CYS A 100 1.70 9.32 1.77
N HIS A 101 1.58 8.95 0.51
CA HIS A 101 2.21 7.77 -0.06
C HIS A 101 3.43 8.12 -0.90
N SER A 102 4.54 7.44 -0.65
CA SER A 102 5.65 7.42 -1.59
C SER A 102 5.39 6.44 -2.73
N ALA A 103 5.78 6.85 -3.94
CA ALA A 103 5.87 5.94 -5.09
C ALA A 103 7.33 5.49 -5.29
N LYS A 104 7.61 4.81 -6.40
CA LYS A 104 8.94 4.31 -6.74
C LYS A 104 10.00 5.42 -6.61
N GLY A 105 11.07 5.16 -5.86
CA GLY A 105 12.18 6.09 -5.63
C GLY A 105 12.11 6.93 -4.36
N GLY A 106 11.07 6.73 -3.52
CA GLY A 106 10.95 7.44 -2.24
C GLY A 106 10.34 8.84 -2.33
N ASP A 107 9.95 9.27 -3.52
CA ASP A 107 9.22 10.52 -3.75
C ASP A 107 7.79 10.43 -3.22
N GLY A 108 7.41 11.38 -2.36
CA GLY A 108 6.08 11.49 -1.77
C GLY A 108 6.09 11.46 -0.23
N GLY A 109 4.92 11.32 0.36
CA GLY A 109 4.73 11.29 1.80
C GLY A 109 5.21 9.99 2.44
N ARG A 110 5.44 10.05 3.75
CA ARG A 110 5.87 8.90 4.58
C ARG A 110 4.88 8.54 5.68
N SER A 111 3.75 9.22 5.74
CA SER A 111 2.65 8.97 6.69
C SER A 111 1.77 7.77 6.27
N GLY A 112 1.73 7.47 4.96
CA GLY A 112 1.09 6.29 4.39
C GLY A 112 2.08 5.17 4.06
N PRO A 113 1.58 3.96 3.75
CA PRO A 113 2.38 2.89 3.17
C PRO A 113 3.07 3.31 1.87
N GLU A 114 4.31 2.84 1.66
CA GLU A 114 4.98 2.93 0.38
C GLU A 114 4.25 2.09 -0.68
N LEU A 115 4.14 2.64 -1.89
CA LEU A 115 3.44 2.03 -3.02
C LEU A 115 4.37 1.66 -4.18
N GLY A 116 5.70 1.82 -4.02
CA GLY A 116 6.69 1.53 -5.06
C GLY A 116 6.67 0.10 -5.60
N ASP A 117 6.16 -0.85 -4.81
CA ASP A 117 5.99 -2.26 -5.15
C ASP A 117 4.53 -2.73 -5.23
N ALA A 118 3.57 -1.80 -5.20
CA ALA A 118 2.15 -2.11 -5.01
C ALA A 118 1.63 -3.13 -6.02
N GLY A 119 2.11 -3.10 -7.27
CA GLY A 119 1.73 -4.04 -8.33
C GLY A 119 2.29 -5.45 -8.16
N SER A 120 3.37 -5.63 -7.42
CA SER A 120 3.86 -6.96 -6.99
C SER A 120 3.17 -7.42 -5.71
N ARG A 121 2.75 -6.47 -4.86
CA ARG A 121 2.26 -6.74 -3.50
C ARG A 121 0.76 -6.98 -3.38
N LEU A 122 -0.04 -6.15 -4.03
CA LEU A 122 -1.49 -6.07 -3.81
C LEU A 122 -2.28 -6.63 -4.99
N GLN A 123 -3.47 -7.16 -4.70
CA GLN A 123 -4.44 -7.57 -5.71
C GLN A 123 -5.19 -6.36 -6.29
N PRO A 124 -5.47 -6.31 -7.60
CA PRO A 124 -6.12 -5.17 -8.24
C PRO A 124 -7.55 -4.94 -7.73
N ASP A 125 -8.33 -6.00 -7.50
CA ASP A 125 -9.69 -5.88 -6.96
C ASP A 125 -9.68 -5.28 -5.54
N PHE A 126 -8.65 -5.59 -4.74
CA PHE A 126 -8.47 -4.97 -3.43
C PHE A 126 -8.11 -3.49 -3.57
N MET A 127 -7.22 -3.13 -4.49
CA MET A 127 -6.89 -1.72 -4.73
C MET A 127 -8.16 -0.92 -5.08
N VAL A 128 -9.01 -1.44 -5.98
CA VAL A 128 -10.28 -0.80 -6.34
C VAL A 128 -11.17 -0.62 -5.11
N ALA A 129 -11.40 -1.69 -4.35
CA ALA A 129 -12.26 -1.63 -3.16
C ALA A 129 -11.72 -0.66 -2.09
N TYR A 130 -10.42 -0.69 -1.85
CA TYR A 130 -9.76 0.12 -0.81
C TYR A 130 -9.65 1.60 -1.20
N ILE A 131 -9.38 1.92 -2.47
CA ILE A 131 -9.37 3.31 -2.96
C ILE A 131 -10.78 3.90 -2.90
N ASN A 132 -11.81 3.11 -3.20
CA ASN A 132 -13.20 3.55 -3.17
C ASN A 132 -13.67 3.91 -1.76
N ASN A 133 -13.42 3.04 -0.77
CA ASN A 133 -13.86 3.27 0.60
C ASN A 133 -12.98 2.51 1.60
N PRO A 134 -11.85 3.09 2.05
CA PRO A 134 -10.96 2.43 3.00
C PRO A 134 -11.60 2.26 4.39
N GLN A 135 -12.56 3.12 4.77
CA GLN A 135 -13.27 3.05 6.05
C GLN A 135 -14.14 1.79 6.20
N LYS A 136 -14.54 1.16 5.08
CA LYS A 136 -15.21 -0.17 5.12
C LYS A 136 -14.30 -1.29 5.62
N PHE A 137 -12.98 -1.13 5.48
CA PHE A 137 -11.99 -2.10 5.97
C PHE A 137 -11.62 -1.83 7.42
N ASP A 138 -11.47 -0.56 7.78
CA ASP A 138 -11.20 -0.12 9.14
C ASP A 138 -11.74 1.32 9.32
N PRO A 139 -12.75 1.56 10.19
CA PRO A 139 -13.31 2.88 10.38
C PRO A 139 -12.32 3.89 10.99
N HIS A 140 -11.18 3.43 11.54
CA HIS A 140 -10.15 4.28 12.14
C HIS A 140 -8.96 4.57 11.20
N ILE A 141 -9.01 4.12 9.94
CA ILE A 141 -7.96 4.40 8.95
C ILE A 141 -7.95 5.89 8.56
N TRP A 142 -6.76 6.47 8.42
CA TRP A 142 -6.62 7.91 8.10
C TRP A 142 -6.72 8.22 6.61
N MET A 143 -6.61 7.21 5.74
CA MET A 143 -6.80 7.41 4.30
C MET A 143 -8.26 7.83 4.05
N PRO A 144 -8.52 9.02 3.50
CA PRO A 144 -9.89 9.51 3.33
C PRO A 144 -10.60 8.79 2.17
N THR A 145 -11.94 8.71 2.24
CA THR A 145 -12.77 8.46 1.05
C THR A 145 -12.78 9.72 0.20
N LEU A 146 -12.22 9.66 -1.01
CA LEU A 146 -12.02 10.83 -1.89
C LEU A 146 -13.20 11.11 -2.85
N GLY A 147 -14.23 10.26 -2.89
CA GLY A 147 -15.36 10.43 -3.81
C GLY A 147 -14.96 10.34 -5.28
N LEU A 148 -14.00 9.47 -5.62
CA LEU A 148 -13.50 9.33 -6.99
C LEU A 148 -14.53 8.67 -7.90
N THR A 149 -14.47 8.99 -9.20
CA THR A 149 -15.24 8.26 -10.20
C THR A 149 -14.66 6.86 -10.42
N ASP A 150 -15.49 5.91 -10.83
CA ASP A 150 -15.02 4.56 -11.20
C ASP A 150 -13.88 4.62 -12.22
N ALA A 151 -13.97 5.50 -13.22
CA ALA A 151 -12.92 5.66 -14.23
C ALA A 151 -11.57 6.09 -13.63
N ASP A 152 -11.57 6.99 -12.64
CA ASP A 152 -10.36 7.42 -11.95
C ASP A 152 -9.78 6.29 -11.09
N VAL A 153 -10.64 5.53 -10.40
CA VAL A 153 -10.23 4.38 -9.56
C VAL A 153 -9.59 3.29 -10.42
N GLN A 154 -10.16 3.01 -11.60
CA GLN A 154 -9.59 2.06 -12.55
C GLN A 154 -8.22 2.54 -13.08
N LYS A 155 -8.09 3.82 -13.43
CA LYS A 155 -6.79 4.39 -13.90
C LYS A 155 -5.73 4.39 -12.80
N LEU A 156 -6.08 4.76 -11.57
CA LEU A 156 -5.18 4.73 -10.41
C LEU A 156 -4.74 3.30 -10.10
N THR A 157 -5.67 2.35 -10.11
CA THR A 157 -5.33 0.92 -9.93
C THR A 157 -4.39 0.45 -11.03
N GLY A 158 -4.70 0.76 -12.30
CA GLY A 158 -3.83 0.47 -13.43
C GLY A 158 -2.43 1.06 -13.27
N TYR A 159 -2.31 2.28 -12.73
CA TYR A 159 -1.02 2.90 -12.44
C TYR A 159 -0.25 2.16 -11.35
N LEU A 160 -0.90 1.86 -10.22
CA LEU A 160 -0.29 1.13 -9.10
C LEU A 160 0.20 -0.26 -9.52
N LEU A 161 -0.50 -0.92 -10.45
CA LEU A 161 -0.06 -2.20 -11.02
C LEU A 161 1.23 -2.11 -11.83
N THR A 162 1.60 -0.92 -12.33
CA THR A 162 2.88 -0.70 -13.00
C THR A 162 4.04 -0.52 -12.01
N LEU A 163 3.73 -0.23 -10.74
CA LEU A 163 4.71 -0.09 -9.66
C LEU A 163 5.09 -1.48 -9.13
N LYS A 164 6.03 -2.12 -9.80
CA LYS A 164 6.59 -3.41 -9.41
C LYS A 164 8.02 -3.24 -8.91
N HIS A 165 8.45 -4.12 -8.02
CA HIS A 165 9.88 -4.31 -7.76
C HIS A 165 10.56 -4.58 -9.12
N THR A 166 11.38 -3.63 -9.57
CA THR A 166 12.57 -4.00 -10.33
C THR A 166 13.54 -4.49 -9.27
N GLU A 167 14.00 -5.73 -9.38
CA GLU A 167 15.18 -6.17 -8.64
C GLU A 167 16.23 -5.07 -8.74
N ALA A 168 16.72 -4.60 -7.60
CA ALA A 168 17.96 -3.85 -7.59
C ALA A 168 19.03 -4.84 -8.10
N GLN A 169 19.64 -4.51 -9.23
CA GLN A 169 20.88 -5.13 -9.68
C GLN A 169 21.98 -4.86 -8.66
#